data_AF-A0A7C1D5Q2-F1
#
_entry.id   AF-A0A7C1D5Q2-F1
#
_cell.length_a   1.000
_cell.length_b   1.000
_cell.length_c   1.000
_cell.angle_alpha   90.00
_cell.angle_beta   90.00
_cell.angle_gamma   90.00
#
_symmetry.space_group_name_H-M   'P 1'
#
loop_
_entity.id
_entity.type
_entity.pdbx_description
1 polymer ?
#
loop_
_entity_poly.entity_id
_entity_poly.type
_entity_poly.pdbx_seq_one_letter_code
_entity_poly.pdbx_strand_id
1 'polypeptide(L)'
;MVKFAHIFWGMLFCLSAASGRAQVAVVESGQNQIILTVNASQFRLQPVDVNGEKFQQILPLPGATRLTIPGAPQLPVFSALVGIPATANPQIRVLESQLNEIPDIDLILAPDLQFEPSPAGGYFKPADPIRGGMYQQDEFFPAELAEIVSIETIR
;
A
#
# COMPACT_ATOMS: atom_id res chain seq x y z
N MET A 1 -50.15 -49.08 -5.88
CA MET A 1 -48.72 -48.77 -6.06
C MET A 1 -48.59 -47.31 -6.49
N VAL A 2 -48.17 -46.43 -5.59
CA VAL A 2 -48.08 -44.98 -5.82
C VAL A 2 -46.61 -44.59 -5.73
N LYS A 3 -46.07 -43.99 -6.80
CA LYS A 3 -44.68 -43.51 -6.87
C LYS A 3 -44.58 -42.14 -6.21
N PHE A 4 -43.77 -42.02 -5.16
CA PHE A 4 -43.44 -40.75 -4.52
C PHE A 4 -42.22 -40.12 -5.20
N ALA A 5 -42.38 -38.85 -5.58
CA ALA A 5 -41.36 -38.01 -6.19
C ALA A 5 -40.32 -37.58 -5.13
N HIS A 6 -39.04 -37.74 -5.43
CA HIS A 6 -37.96 -37.14 -4.66
C HIS A 6 -37.62 -35.77 -5.24
N ILE A 7 -38.09 -34.72 -4.56
CA ILE A 7 -37.60 -33.36 -4.77
C ILE A 7 -36.31 -33.24 -3.96
N PHE A 8 -35.18 -33.27 -4.68
CA PHE A 8 -33.86 -33.05 -4.10
C PHE A 8 -33.73 -31.55 -3.80
N TRP A 9 -33.79 -31.21 -2.52
CA TRP A 9 -33.62 -29.86 -2.01
C TRP A 9 -32.18 -29.41 -2.30
N GLY A 10 -32.02 -28.53 -3.29
CA GLY A 10 -30.74 -27.91 -3.62
C GLY A 10 -30.22 -27.12 -2.43
N MET A 11 -29.26 -27.69 -1.71
CA MET A 11 -28.45 -26.99 -0.73
C MET A 11 -27.58 -26.00 -1.49
N LEU A 12 -28.07 -24.77 -1.62
CA LEU A 12 -27.32 -23.65 -2.15
C LEU A 12 -26.21 -23.34 -1.13
N PHE A 13 -25.03 -23.93 -1.33
CA PHE A 13 -23.81 -23.48 -0.66
C PHE A 13 -23.52 -22.07 -1.15
N CYS A 14 -23.97 -21.07 -0.39
CA CYS A 14 -23.38 -19.74 -0.46
C CYS A 14 -21.91 -19.90 -0.02
N LEU A 15 -21.00 -20.00 -1.00
CA LEU A 15 -19.58 -19.74 -0.78
C LEU A 15 -19.43 -18.26 -0.41
N SER A 16 -19.62 -17.95 0.87
CA SER A 16 -19.20 -16.67 1.44
C SER A 16 -17.81 -16.87 2.02
N ALA A 17 -16.81 -16.26 1.36
CA ALA A 17 -15.71 -15.54 1.99
C ALA A 17 -14.67 -15.14 0.94
N ALA A 18 -14.98 -14.13 0.12
CA ALA A 18 -13.91 -13.23 -0.33
C ALA A 18 -13.65 -12.23 0.80
N SER A 19 -13.13 -12.73 1.93
CA SER A 19 -12.49 -11.85 2.92
C SER A 19 -11.12 -11.51 2.34
N GLY A 20 -11.05 -10.40 1.60
CA GLY A 20 -9.75 -9.79 1.33
C GLY A 20 -9.09 -9.56 2.67
N ARG A 21 -8.00 -10.29 2.96
CA ARG A 21 -7.26 -10.11 4.21
C ARG A 21 -6.88 -8.63 4.30
N ALA A 22 -7.18 -8.00 5.44
CA ALA A 22 -6.72 -6.66 5.70
C ALA A 22 -5.20 -6.61 5.48
N GLN A 23 -4.74 -5.72 4.61
CA GLN A 23 -3.32 -5.64 4.23
C GLN A 23 -2.45 -5.16 5.38
N VAL A 24 -3.05 -4.53 6.38
CA VAL A 24 -2.50 -4.33 7.73
C VAL A 24 -3.44 -4.99 8.73
N ALA A 25 -2.91 -5.84 9.62
CA ALA A 25 -3.70 -6.50 10.65
C ALA A 25 -2.97 -6.49 12.00
N VAL A 26 -3.75 -6.39 13.08
CA VAL A 26 -3.25 -6.52 14.45
C VAL A 26 -3.10 -8.01 14.77
N VAL A 27 -1.88 -8.44 15.06
CA VAL A 27 -1.57 -9.80 15.51
C VAL A 27 -1.71 -9.90 17.03
N GLU A 28 -1.23 -8.88 17.74
CA GLU A 28 -1.29 -8.79 19.20
C GLU A 28 -1.48 -7.34 19.62
N SER A 29 -2.25 -7.11 20.69
CA SER A 29 -2.40 -5.79 21.31
C SER A 29 -2.38 -5.94 22.83
N GLY A 30 -1.30 -5.46 23.45
CA GLY A 30 -1.11 -5.43 24.90
C GLY A 30 -0.99 -4.01 25.44
N GLN A 31 -0.71 -3.91 26.74
CA GLN A 31 -0.56 -2.60 27.41
C GLN A 31 0.69 -1.84 26.95
N ASN A 32 1.76 -2.56 26.61
CA ASN A 32 3.07 -1.98 26.31
C ASN A 32 3.55 -2.22 24.88
N GLN A 33 2.84 -3.05 24.10
CA GLN A 33 3.23 -3.39 22.73
C GLN A 33 2.01 -3.70 21.89
N ILE A 34 2.12 -3.42 20.59
CA ILE A 34 1.18 -3.85 19.56
C ILE A 34 2.01 -4.47 18.45
N ILE A 35 1.64 -5.68 18.03
CA ILE A 35 2.27 -6.37 16.91
C ILE A 35 1.34 -6.24 15.71
N LEU A 36 1.86 -5.67 14.63
CA LEU A 36 1.18 -5.50 13.37
C LEU A 36 1.83 -6.41 12.32
N THR A 37 1.01 -6.98 11.44
CA THR A 37 1.48 -7.62 10.21
C THR A 37 1.04 -6.79 9.02
N VAL A 38 1.92 -6.69 8.02
CA VAL A 38 1.62 -6.05 6.74
C VAL A 38 1.83 -7.08 5.63
N ASN A 39 0.88 -7.19 4.71
CA ASN A 39 0.99 -8.09 3.57
C ASN A 39 0.91 -7.33 2.25
N ALA A 40 2.06 -7.21 1.58
CA ALA A 40 2.21 -6.57 0.28
C ALA A 40 2.49 -7.57 -0.87
N SER A 41 2.26 -8.87 -0.65
CA SER A 41 2.70 -9.93 -1.59
C SER A 41 1.87 -10.02 -2.87
N GLN A 42 0.69 -9.41 -2.90
CA GLN A 42 -0.25 -9.50 -4.02
C GLN A 42 -0.37 -8.15 -4.74
N PHE A 43 0.53 -7.90 -5.68
CA PHE A 43 0.44 -6.74 -6.56
C PHE A 43 0.46 -7.14 -8.04
N ARG A 44 0.08 -6.19 -8.89
CA ARG A 44 0.18 -6.33 -10.34
C ARG A 44 0.98 -5.17 -10.89
N LEU A 45 1.79 -5.47 -11.89
CA LEU A 45 2.52 -4.48 -12.66
C LEU A 45 1.78 -4.21 -13.97
N GLN A 46 1.76 -2.94 -14.36
CA GLN A 46 1.27 -2.48 -15.65
C GLN A 46 2.39 -1.73 -16.37
N PRO A 47 2.74 -2.11 -17.61
CA PRO A 47 3.65 -1.33 -18.42
C PRO A 47 3.07 0.06 -18.71
N VAL A 48 3.88 1.09 -18.56
CA VAL A 48 3.54 2.48 -18.86
C VAL A 48 4.66 3.14 -19.65
N ASP A 49 4.30 4.02 -20.56
CA ASP A 49 5.24 4.82 -21.36
C ASP A 49 5.14 6.27 -20.90
N VAL A 50 6.27 6.85 -20.50
CA VAL A 50 6.39 8.24 -20.10
C VAL A 50 7.47 8.87 -20.95
N ASN A 51 7.08 9.77 -21.85
CA ASN A 51 7.99 10.49 -22.74
C ASN A 51 8.90 9.56 -23.59
N GLY A 52 8.41 8.39 -23.99
CA GLY A 52 9.16 7.40 -24.78
C GLY A 52 10.03 6.45 -23.95
N GLU A 53 10.06 6.62 -22.62
CA GLU A 53 10.72 5.72 -21.69
C GLU A 53 9.71 4.74 -21.08
N LYS A 54 10.12 3.47 -20.98
CA LYS A 54 9.25 2.38 -20.51
C LYS A 54 9.46 2.14 -19.03
N PHE A 55 8.37 2.17 -18.27
CA PHE A 55 8.35 1.86 -16.86
C PHE A 55 7.31 0.79 -16.53
N GLN A 56 7.39 0.27 -15.32
CA GLN A 56 6.33 -0.51 -14.69
C GLN A 56 5.64 0.33 -13.62
N GLN A 57 4.31 0.28 -13.61
CA GLN A 57 3.51 0.86 -12.56
C GLN A 57 2.94 -0.26 -11.68
N ILE A 58 3.08 -0.11 -10.37
CA ILE A 58 2.35 -0.94 -9.41
C ILE A 58 0.88 -0.46 -9.38
N LEU A 59 -0.04 -1.35 -9.73
CA LEU A 59 -1.47 -1.06 -9.66
C LEU A 59 -1.91 -0.77 -8.21
N PRO A 60 -2.93 0.08 -8.01
CA PRO A 60 -3.41 0.42 -6.67
C PRO A 60 -3.70 -0.81 -5.82
N LEU A 61 -3.12 -0.84 -4.62
CA LEU A 61 -3.35 -1.87 -3.62
C LEU A 61 -4.39 -1.37 -2.60
N PRO A 62 -5.42 -2.18 -2.27
CA PRO A 62 -6.40 -1.79 -1.26
C PRO A 62 -5.76 -1.42 0.10
N GLY A 63 -5.98 -0.20 0.57
CA GLY A 63 -5.43 0.28 1.85
C GLY A 63 -3.99 0.77 1.79
N ALA A 64 -3.35 0.76 0.60
CA ALA A 64 -2.09 1.45 0.37
C ALA A 64 -2.33 2.87 -0.17
N THR A 65 -1.45 3.78 0.18
CA THR A 65 -1.22 5.02 -0.58
C THR A 65 0.09 4.91 -1.36
N ARG A 66 0.43 5.92 -2.15
CA ARG A 66 1.69 5.97 -2.90
C ARG A 66 2.64 6.95 -2.22
N LEU A 67 3.93 6.62 -2.18
CA LEU A 67 4.95 7.61 -1.87
C LEU A 67 4.96 8.69 -2.94
N THR A 68 4.95 9.95 -2.50
CA THR A 68 4.84 11.13 -3.36
C THR A 68 6.11 11.98 -3.36
N ILE A 69 7.28 11.36 -3.13
CA ILE A 69 8.57 12.07 -3.20
C ILE A 69 8.90 12.27 -4.69
N PRO A 70 8.86 13.51 -5.22
CA PRO A 70 8.98 13.74 -6.65
C PRO A 70 10.29 13.17 -7.21
N GLY A 71 10.21 12.46 -8.34
CA GLY A 71 11.37 11.83 -9.00
C GLY A 71 11.92 10.58 -8.31
N ALA A 72 11.31 10.12 -7.22
CA ALA A 72 11.60 8.82 -6.62
C ALA A 72 10.70 7.70 -7.20
N PRO A 73 11.07 6.42 -7.05
CA PRO A 73 10.19 5.30 -7.41
C PRO A 73 8.82 5.40 -6.73
N GLN A 74 7.74 5.25 -7.50
CA GLN A 74 6.38 5.27 -6.98
C GLN A 74 6.02 3.93 -6.33
N LEU A 75 6.29 3.83 -5.03
CA LEU A 75 6.02 2.63 -4.24
C LEU A 75 4.72 2.74 -3.44
N PRO A 76 3.96 1.64 -3.27
CA PRO A 76 2.86 1.58 -2.34
C PRO A 76 3.38 1.57 -0.89
N VAL A 77 2.72 2.30 -0.02
CA VAL A 77 2.97 2.29 1.43
C VAL A 77 1.67 2.11 2.18
N PHE A 78 1.75 1.39 3.29
CA PHE A 78 0.64 1.14 4.20
C PHE A 78 0.80 2.01 5.43
N SER A 79 -0.31 2.56 5.90
CA SER A 79 -0.32 3.40 7.10
C SER A 79 -1.43 2.93 8.03
N ALA A 80 -1.16 2.98 9.33
CA ALA A 80 -2.12 2.67 10.37
C ALA A 80 -2.01 3.72 11.47
N LEU A 81 -3.16 4.13 12.01
CA LEU A 81 -3.22 4.95 13.21
C LEU A 81 -3.22 4.04 14.43
N VAL A 82 -2.31 4.29 15.35
CA VAL A 82 -2.13 3.49 16.56
C VAL A 82 -2.33 4.37 17.79
N GLY A 83 -3.24 3.97 18.66
CA GLY A 83 -3.41 4.61 19.96
C GLY A 83 -2.24 4.26 20.88
N ILE A 84 -1.53 5.27 21.35
CA ILE A 84 -0.42 5.12 22.29
C ILE A 84 -0.77 5.75 23.65
N PRO A 85 -0.27 5.22 24.77
CA PRO A 85 -0.43 5.86 26.07
C PRO A 85 0.20 7.27 26.08
N ALA A 86 -0.46 8.23 26.73
CA ALA A 86 -0.08 9.65 26.67
C ALA A 86 1.35 9.98 27.12
N THR A 87 1.94 9.15 27.98
CA THR A 87 3.30 9.33 28.51
C THR A 87 4.32 8.40 27.87
N ALA A 88 3.92 7.62 26.85
CA ALA A 88 4.81 6.68 26.19
C ALA A 88 5.67 7.38 25.13
N ASN A 89 6.89 6.87 24.95
CA ASN A 89 7.74 7.18 23.80
C ASN A 89 7.78 5.94 22.89
N PRO A 90 6.95 5.87 21.84
CA PRO A 90 6.83 4.66 21.04
C PRO A 90 8.10 4.43 20.22
N GLN A 91 8.43 3.15 20.02
CA GLN A 91 9.49 2.71 19.13
C GLN A 91 8.93 1.68 18.16
N ILE A 92 9.42 1.68 16.93
CA ILE A 92 9.08 0.69 15.92
C ILE A 92 10.26 -0.22 15.66
N ARG A 93 9.99 -1.51 15.49
CA ARG A 93 10.98 -2.53 15.15
C ARG A 93 10.35 -3.55 14.23
N VAL A 94 11.03 -3.86 13.13
CA VAL A 94 10.68 -4.99 12.26
C VAL A 94 11.06 -6.28 12.98
N LEU A 95 10.07 -7.13 13.25
CA LEU A 95 10.30 -8.43 13.91
C LEU A 95 10.64 -9.53 12.90
N GLU A 96 9.98 -9.51 11.74
CA GLU A 96 10.19 -10.44 10.65
C GLU A 96 9.90 -9.73 9.33
N SER A 97 10.67 -10.05 8.28
CA SER A 97 10.40 -9.63 6.91
C SER A 97 10.67 -10.79 5.94
N GLN A 98 9.88 -10.83 4.87
CA GLN A 98 10.08 -11.75 3.76
C GLN A 98 10.22 -10.92 2.49
N LEU A 99 11.30 -11.15 1.76
CA LEU A 99 11.66 -10.38 0.57
C LEU A 99 11.65 -11.30 -0.65
N ASN A 100 11.08 -10.80 -1.74
CA ASN A 100 11.13 -11.43 -3.06
C ASN A 100 11.72 -10.43 -4.04
N GLU A 101 12.82 -10.80 -4.68
CA GLU A 101 13.46 -9.97 -5.69
C GLU A 101 12.81 -10.19 -7.06
N ILE A 102 12.54 -9.09 -7.75
CA ILE A 102 12.06 -9.12 -9.14
C ILE A 102 13.04 -8.29 -9.97
N PRO A 103 13.89 -8.95 -10.79
CA PRO A 103 14.93 -8.25 -11.53
C PRO A 103 14.34 -7.45 -12.71
N ASP A 104 15.16 -6.54 -13.24
CA ASP A 104 14.92 -5.84 -14.51
C ASP A 104 13.62 -5.00 -14.55
N ILE A 105 13.31 -4.32 -13.44
CA ILE A 105 12.17 -3.41 -13.32
C ILE A 105 12.62 -1.99 -13.03
N ASP A 106 12.26 -1.07 -13.92
CA ASP A 106 12.19 0.36 -13.64
C ASP A 106 10.76 0.73 -13.24
N LEU A 107 10.56 1.18 -12.01
CA LEU A 107 9.25 1.67 -11.57
C LEU A 107 8.97 3.06 -12.14
N ILE A 108 7.69 3.40 -12.35
CA ILE A 108 7.31 4.78 -12.68
C ILE A 108 7.70 5.72 -11.53
N LEU A 109 8.08 6.94 -11.88
CA LEU A 109 8.44 7.97 -10.93
C LEU A 109 7.20 8.63 -10.33
N ALA A 110 7.29 9.00 -9.05
CA ALA A 110 6.30 9.86 -8.44
C ALA A 110 6.37 11.27 -9.08
N PRO A 111 5.24 11.82 -9.56
CA PRO A 111 5.23 13.14 -10.18
C PRO A 111 5.38 14.23 -9.12
N ASP A 112 5.90 15.38 -9.53
CA ASP A 112 5.75 16.61 -8.76
C ASP A 112 4.30 17.11 -8.86
N LEU A 113 3.72 17.59 -7.76
CA LEU A 113 2.33 18.06 -7.73
C LEU A 113 2.30 19.58 -7.71
N GLN A 114 1.86 20.19 -8.81
CA GLN A 114 1.77 21.63 -8.96
C GLN A 114 0.35 22.11 -8.69
N PHE A 115 0.21 23.13 -7.85
CA PHE A 115 -1.07 23.77 -7.60
C PHE A 115 -1.43 24.71 -8.75
N GLU A 116 -2.57 24.46 -9.38
CA GLU A 116 -3.13 25.28 -10.45
C GLU A 116 -4.36 26.03 -9.91
N PRO A 117 -4.32 27.36 -9.78
CA PRO A 117 -5.44 28.13 -9.26
C PRO A 117 -6.62 28.14 -10.23
N SER A 118 -7.84 28.11 -9.69
CA SER A 118 -9.09 28.20 -10.45
C SER A 118 -10.10 29.08 -9.67
N PRO A 119 -11.17 29.59 -10.32
CA PRO A 119 -12.22 30.33 -9.63
C PRO A 119 -12.90 29.55 -8.49
N ALA A 120 -12.78 28.21 -8.47
CA ALA A 120 -13.30 27.32 -7.45
C ALA A 120 -12.29 26.96 -6.34
N GLY A 121 -11.13 27.63 -6.29
CA GLY A 121 -10.10 27.40 -5.26
C GLY A 121 -8.89 26.57 -5.72
N GLY A 122 -8.79 26.23 -7.01
CA GLY A 122 -7.65 25.52 -7.61
C GLY A 122 -7.65 24.00 -7.43
N TYR A 123 -6.68 23.33 -8.05
CA TYR A 123 -6.47 21.89 -7.99
C TYR A 123 -4.99 21.54 -8.15
N PHE A 124 -4.58 20.36 -7.68
CA PHE A 124 -3.23 19.86 -7.93
C PHE A 124 -3.19 19.06 -9.22
N LYS A 125 -2.22 19.39 -10.08
CA LYS A 125 -1.94 18.68 -11.32
C LYS A 125 -0.55 18.04 -11.25
N PRO A 126 -0.41 16.77 -11.65
CA PRO A 126 0.92 16.16 -11.77
C PRO A 126 1.69 16.84 -12.91
N ALA A 127 2.91 17.29 -12.62
CA ALA A 127 3.89 17.65 -13.62
C ALA A 127 4.48 16.40 -14.29
N ASP A 128 5.12 16.59 -15.43
CA ASP A 128 5.81 15.51 -16.11
C ASP A 128 6.92 14.94 -15.20
N PRO A 129 6.98 13.62 -14.99
CA PRO A 129 7.99 13.04 -14.12
C PRO A 129 9.38 13.24 -14.72
N ILE A 130 10.30 13.78 -13.92
CA ILE A 130 11.72 13.89 -14.27
C ILE A 130 12.47 12.79 -13.54
N ARG A 131 13.31 12.03 -14.24
CA ARG A 131 14.15 10.98 -13.63
C ARG A 131 15.04 11.62 -12.56
N GLY A 132 14.72 11.37 -11.29
CA GLY A 132 15.43 11.94 -10.15
C GLY A 132 16.78 11.26 -9.91
N GLY A 133 17.61 11.88 -9.05
CA GLY A 133 18.92 11.33 -8.67
C GLY A 133 18.86 9.96 -7.98
N MET A 134 17.70 9.57 -7.43
CA MET A 134 17.50 8.28 -6.77
C MET A 134 17.78 7.08 -7.68
N TYR A 135 17.46 7.17 -8.98
CA TYR A 135 17.70 6.10 -9.95
C TYR A 135 19.16 5.96 -10.37
N GLN A 136 20.06 6.83 -9.89
CA GLN A 136 21.50 6.76 -10.14
C GLN A 136 22.26 6.14 -8.96
N GLN A 137 21.55 5.81 -7.87
CA GLN A 137 22.10 5.24 -6.65
C GLN A 137 21.83 3.74 -6.65
N ASP A 138 22.85 2.95 -6.29
CA ASP A 138 22.74 1.50 -6.11
C ASP A 138 22.36 1.19 -4.65
N GLU A 139 21.17 1.63 -4.27
CA GLU A 139 20.66 1.52 -2.89
C GLU A 139 19.14 1.25 -2.89
N PHE A 140 18.64 0.60 -1.83
CA PHE A 140 17.20 0.42 -1.65
C PHE A 140 16.51 1.74 -1.32
N PHE A 141 15.36 1.96 -1.95
CA PHE A 141 14.47 3.07 -1.64
C PHE A 141 13.05 2.56 -1.33
N PRO A 142 12.40 3.03 -0.25
CA PRO A 142 13.02 3.71 0.89
C PRO A 142 14.00 2.78 1.62
N ALA A 143 14.94 3.36 2.38
CA ALA A 143 15.91 2.58 3.14
C ALA A 143 15.28 1.82 4.33
N GLU A 144 14.26 2.43 4.95
CA GLU A 144 13.55 1.88 6.11
C GLU A 144 12.23 1.21 5.68
N LEU A 145 11.96 0.01 6.21
CA LEU A 145 10.73 -0.74 5.91
C LEU A 145 9.51 -0.25 6.70
N ALA A 146 9.73 0.40 7.85
CA ALA A 146 8.67 0.87 8.72
C ALA A 146 9.16 2.07 9.55
N GLU A 147 8.30 3.08 9.69
CA GLU A 147 8.61 4.30 10.44
C GLU A 147 7.39 4.79 11.23
N ILE A 148 7.64 5.60 12.27
CA ILE A 148 6.62 6.40 12.94
C ILE A 148 6.70 7.80 12.35
N VAL A 149 5.72 8.15 11.51
CA VAL A 149 5.71 9.42 10.78
C VAL A 149 5.40 10.60 11.70
N SER A 150 4.39 10.47 12.55
CA SER A 150 4.00 11.52 13.49
C SER A 150 3.37 10.93 14.75
N ILE A 151 3.42 11.72 15.83
CA ILE A 151 2.72 11.46 17.07
C ILE A 151 1.87 12.69 17.36
N GLU A 152 0.56 12.53 17.23
CA GLU A 152 -0.41 13.61 17.42
C GLU A 152 -1.53 13.20 18.37
N THR A 153 -2.16 14.19 18.99
CA THR A 153 -3.33 13.97 19.84
C THR A 153 -4.60 14.24 19.04
N ILE A 154 -5.43 13.23 18.86
CA ILE A 154 -6.78 13.34 18.29
C ILE A 154 -7.77 13.45 19.45
N ARG A 155 -8.62 14.48 19.46
CA ARG A 155 -9.63 14.74 20.51
C ARG A 155 -11.04 14.65 19.97
#